data_AF-A0AAV1JF56-F1
#
_entry.id   AF-A0AAV1JF56-F1
#
_cell.length_a   1.000
_cell.length_b   1.000
_cell.length_c   1.000
_cell.angle_alpha   90.00
_cell.angle_beta   90.00
_cell.angle_gamma   90.00
#
_symmetry.space_group_name_H-M   'P 1'
#
loop_
_entity.id
_entity.type
_entity.pdbx_description
1 polymer ?
#
loop_
_entity_poly.entity_id
_entity_poly.type
_entity_poly.pdbx_seq_one_letter_code
_entity_poly.pdbx_strand_id
1 'polypeptide(L)'
;MCLDYFYNVIYSIFDECVPRKKPSRVRSEYSYPEWFNADIIHKIKRKALLHKQYKKSKSVKAYKEFSDCRAEVKKAISLALNSYRDRLQANLIDDPKSFWKFVNSSRKDRKSIGLRKNGEELTAEQSVNEFASFFESVYSPKKPKLSLQDAITGAGVGNEAARIEIPQLKLNKDKIKTWSENNKLQINLSKSYVITFTKAKAPIRYEYKLAGAPLERVQSVRDLGVTVDARYTLETT
;
A
#
# COMPACT_ATOMS: atom_id res chain seq x y z
N MET A 1 -43.76 46.00 -5.78
CA MET A 1 -44.03 46.66 -7.07
C MET A 1 -42.89 47.58 -7.52
N CYS A 2 -42.60 48.71 -6.86
CA CYS A 2 -41.49 49.59 -7.30
C CYS A 2 -40.09 48.96 -7.13
N LEU A 3 -39.89 48.23 -6.03
CA LEU A 3 -38.61 47.56 -5.74
C LEU A 3 -38.32 46.43 -6.75
N ASP A 4 -39.35 45.65 -7.10
CA ASP A 4 -39.23 44.57 -8.07
C ASP A 4 -38.91 45.12 -9.47
N TYR A 5 -39.55 46.22 -9.85
CA TYR A 5 -39.26 46.89 -11.12
C TYR A 5 -37.80 47.41 -11.16
N PHE A 6 -37.35 48.04 -10.07
CA PHE A 6 -35.98 48.53 -9.95
C PHE A 6 -34.95 47.40 -10.09
N TYR A 7 -35.12 46.29 -9.36
CA TYR A 7 -34.20 45.16 -9.46
C TYR A 7 -34.27 44.46 -10.82
N ASN A 8 -35.44 44.37 -11.45
CA ASN A 8 -35.57 43.82 -12.80
C ASN A 8 -34.76 44.62 -13.83
N VAL A 9 -34.81 45.96 -13.76
CA VAL A 9 -34.01 46.83 -14.64
C VAL A 9 -32.51 46.70 -14.35
N ILE A 10 -32.12 46.63 -13.08
CA ILE A 10 -30.71 46.44 -12.71
C ILE A 10 -30.19 45.08 -13.19
N TYR A 11 -30.96 44.00 -13.01
CA TYR A 11 -30.57 42.67 -13.46
C TYR A 11 -30.54 42.58 -14.99
N SER A 12 -31.44 43.23 -15.73
CA SER A 12 -31.35 43.26 -17.19
C SER A 12 -30.08 43.97 -17.67
N ILE A 13 -29.68 45.05 -17.01
CA ILE A 13 -28.41 45.75 -17.31
C ILE A 13 -27.21 44.85 -16.99
N PHE A 14 -27.25 44.10 -15.88
CA PHE A 14 -26.19 43.14 -15.56
C PHE A 14 -26.12 41.99 -16.55
N ASP A 15 -27.24 41.52 -17.08
CA ASP A 15 -27.30 40.50 -18.11
C ASP A 15 -26.66 40.97 -19.44
N GLU A 16 -26.83 42.26 -19.78
CA GLU A 16 -26.32 42.85 -21.03
C GLU A 16 -24.86 43.31 -20.92
N CYS A 17 -24.49 43.96 -19.82
CA CYS A 17 -23.20 44.64 -19.69
C CYS A 17 -22.12 43.80 -19.00
N VAL A 18 -22.46 42.73 -18.28
CA VAL A 18 -21.48 41.88 -17.58
C VAL A 18 -21.13 40.68 -18.45
N PRO A 19 -19.87 40.54 -18.92
CA PRO A 19 -19.44 39.37 -19.67
C PRO A 19 -19.58 38.11 -18.82
N ARG A 20 -20.64 37.33 -19.06
CA ARG A 20 -20.86 36.07 -18.37
C ARG A 20 -19.84 35.06 -18.89
N LYS A 21 -18.95 34.59 -18.00
CA LYS A 21 -18.24 33.34 -18.26
C LYS A 21 -19.30 32.27 -18.45
N LYS A 22 -19.46 31.78 -19.69
CA LYS A 22 -20.14 30.50 -19.90
C LYS A 22 -19.46 29.52 -18.96
N PRO A 23 -20.19 28.73 -18.13
CA PRO A 23 -19.54 27.62 -17.46
C PRO A 23 -18.81 26.88 -18.56
N SER A 24 -17.49 26.78 -18.43
CA SER A 24 -16.71 25.98 -19.36
C SER A 24 -17.48 24.67 -19.46
N ARG A 25 -17.70 24.18 -20.69
CA ARG A 25 -18.03 22.78 -20.87
C ARG A 25 -16.78 22.03 -20.40
N VAL A 26 -16.55 21.99 -19.09
CA VAL A 26 -15.69 21.04 -18.44
C VAL A 26 -16.43 19.76 -18.74
N ARG A 27 -16.10 19.15 -19.88
CA ARG A 27 -16.24 17.72 -20.06
C ARG A 27 -15.74 17.17 -18.74
N SER A 28 -16.61 16.50 -18.00
CA SER A 28 -16.26 15.93 -16.69
C SER A 28 -14.84 15.41 -16.80
N GLU A 29 -13.94 16.06 -16.07
CA GLU A 29 -12.48 15.97 -16.28
C GLU A 29 -12.01 14.64 -15.68
N TYR A 30 -12.60 13.54 -16.11
CA TYR A 30 -12.07 12.22 -15.90
C TYR A 30 -10.92 12.04 -16.89
N SER A 31 -9.87 12.84 -16.67
CA SER A 31 -8.61 12.71 -17.36
C SER A 31 -7.96 11.45 -16.82
N TYR A 32 -7.70 10.51 -17.71
CA TYR A 32 -6.94 9.33 -17.34
C TYR A 32 -5.57 9.77 -16.82
N PRO A 33 -4.96 9.01 -15.90
CA PRO A 33 -3.60 9.30 -15.46
C PRO A 33 -2.66 9.49 -16.65
N GLU A 34 -1.65 10.33 -16.52
CA GLU A 34 -0.73 10.67 -17.62
C GLU A 34 -0.04 9.44 -18.25
N TRP A 35 0.09 8.36 -17.49
CA TRP A 35 0.67 7.09 -17.92
C TRP A 35 -0.33 6.11 -18.55
N PHE A 36 -1.62 6.44 -18.59
CA PHE A 36 -2.63 5.63 -19.28
C PHE A 36 -2.54 5.85 -20.78
N ASN A 37 -2.54 4.76 -21.55
CA ASN A 37 -2.59 4.81 -23.01
C ASN A 37 -3.96 4.36 -23.54
N ALA A 38 -4.23 4.64 -24.81
CA ALA A 38 -5.49 4.28 -25.45
C ALA A 38 -5.73 2.76 -25.42
N ASP A 39 -4.69 1.93 -25.59
CA ASP A 39 -4.81 0.47 -25.54
C ASP A 39 -5.37 -0.03 -24.20
N ILE A 40 -4.86 0.46 -23.07
CA ILE A 40 -5.37 0.10 -21.73
C ILE A 40 -6.85 0.48 -21.61
N ILE A 41 -7.25 1.65 -22.12
CA ILE A 41 -8.66 2.08 -22.11
C ILE A 41 -9.53 1.11 -22.92
N HIS A 42 -9.09 0.74 -24.13
CA HIS A 42 -9.80 -0.23 -24.97
C HIS A 42 -9.92 -1.59 -24.29
N LYS A 43 -8.85 -2.08 -23.66
CA LYS A 43 -8.85 -3.35 -22.91
C LYS A 43 -9.77 -3.30 -21.70
N ILE A 44 -9.83 -2.18 -20.97
CA ILE A 44 -10.77 -2.01 -19.84
C ILE A 44 -12.23 -2.05 -20.32
N LYS A 45 -12.55 -1.37 -21.43
CA LYS A 45 -13.88 -1.42 -22.05
C LYS A 45 -14.23 -2.84 -22.49
N ARG A 46 -13.32 -3.52 -23.19
CA ARG A 46 -13.48 -4.93 -23.61
C ARG A 46 -13.72 -5.85 -22.41
N LYS A 47 -12.94 -5.72 -21.33
CA LYS A 47 -13.12 -6.48 -20.09
C LYS A 47 -14.52 -6.28 -19.50
N ALA A 48 -15.03 -5.04 -19.51
CA ALA A 48 -16.38 -4.75 -19.01
C ALA A 48 -17.47 -5.42 -19.87
N LEU A 49 -17.34 -5.39 -21.20
CA LEU A 49 -18.24 -6.08 -22.12
C LEU A 49 -18.24 -7.59 -21.90
N LEU A 50 -17.06 -8.22 -21.84
CA LEU A 50 -16.92 -9.66 -21.59
C LEU A 50 -17.48 -10.06 -20.22
N HIS A 51 -17.30 -9.22 -19.19
CA HIS A 51 -17.90 -9.46 -17.89
C HIS A 51 -19.44 -9.45 -17.96
N LYS A 52 -20.03 -8.48 -18.68
CA LYS A 52 -21.47 -8.40 -18.92
C LYS A 52 -21.98 -9.66 -19.66
N GLN A 53 -21.25 -10.11 -20.68
CA GLN A 53 -21.57 -11.31 -21.42
C GLN A 53 -21.49 -12.58 -20.56
N TYR A 54 -20.44 -12.73 -19.75
CA TYR A 54 -20.32 -13.82 -18.78
C TYR A 54 -21.46 -13.79 -17.76
N LYS A 55 -21.82 -12.60 -17.23
CA LYS A 55 -22.94 -12.47 -16.29
C LYS A 55 -24.27 -12.92 -16.89
N LYS A 56 -24.51 -12.69 -18.18
CA LYS A 56 -25.72 -13.12 -18.90
C LYS A 56 -25.70 -14.61 -19.25
N SER A 57 -24.60 -15.11 -19.80
CA SER A 57 -24.52 -16.48 -20.34
C SER A 57 -24.10 -17.54 -19.33
N LYS A 58 -23.35 -17.17 -18.28
CA LYS A 58 -22.74 -18.06 -17.28
C LYS A 58 -21.91 -19.21 -17.86
N SER A 59 -21.49 -19.10 -19.13
CA SER A 59 -20.72 -20.14 -19.80
C SER A 59 -19.25 -20.11 -19.40
N VAL A 60 -18.62 -21.29 -19.39
CA VAL A 60 -17.17 -21.45 -19.11
C VAL A 60 -16.33 -20.70 -20.13
N LYS A 61 -16.72 -20.72 -21.41
CA LYS A 61 -16.03 -19.99 -22.48
C LYS A 61 -16.05 -18.48 -22.23
N ALA A 62 -17.22 -17.90 -21.92
CA ALA A 62 -17.32 -16.48 -21.62
C ALA A 62 -16.53 -16.09 -20.35
N TYR A 63 -16.48 -16.98 -19.35
CA TYR A 63 -15.63 -16.78 -18.17
C TYR A 63 -14.14 -16.76 -18.52
N LYS A 64 -13.69 -17.71 -19.34
CA LYS A 64 -12.29 -17.79 -19.78
C LYS A 64 -11.87 -16.51 -20.52
N GLU A 65 -12.65 -16.08 -21.50
CA GLU A 65 -12.39 -14.84 -22.25
C GLU A 65 -12.36 -13.60 -21.33
N PHE A 66 -13.28 -13.52 -20.37
CA PHE A 66 -13.26 -12.45 -19.35
C PHE A 66 -12.02 -12.51 -18.46
N SER A 67 -11.64 -13.70 -17.98
CA SER A 67 -10.47 -13.92 -17.12
C SER A 67 -9.18 -13.54 -17.84
N ASP A 68 -9.02 -13.98 -19.09
CA ASP A 68 -7.86 -13.67 -19.93
C ASP A 68 -7.74 -12.15 -20.17
N CYS A 69 -8.85 -11.51 -20.55
CA CYS A 69 -8.89 -10.06 -20.73
C CYS A 69 -8.61 -9.29 -19.42
N ARG A 70 -9.08 -9.79 -18.28
CA ARG A 70 -8.76 -9.22 -16.96
C ARG A 70 -7.27 -9.33 -16.64
N ALA A 71 -6.64 -10.47 -16.96
CA ALA A 71 -5.21 -10.68 -16.77
C ALA A 71 -4.39 -9.74 -17.67
N GLU A 72 -4.78 -9.58 -18.94
CA GLU A 72 -4.16 -8.64 -19.87
C GLU A 72 -4.24 -7.19 -19.38
N VAL A 73 -5.41 -6.74 -18.91
CA VAL A 73 -5.57 -5.38 -18.36
C VAL A 73 -4.61 -5.16 -17.19
N LYS A 74 -4.51 -6.12 -16.26
CA LYS A 74 -3.58 -6.03 -15.13
C LYS A 74 -2.14 -5.91 -15.61
N LYS A 75 -1.73 -6.75 -16.57
CA LYS A 75 -0.39 -6.74 -17.17
C LYS A 75 -0.10 -5.40 -17.86
N ALA A 76 -1.01 -4.91 -18.70
CA ALA A 76 -0.84 -3.66 -19.43
C ALA A 76 -0.72 -2.45 -18.50
N ILE A 77 -1.54 -2.38 -17.46
CA ILE A 77 -1.45 -1.33 -16.43
C ILE A 77 -0.10 -1.37 -15.71
N SER A 78 0.34 -2.55 -15.27
CA SER A 78 1.64 -2.70 -14.59
C SER A 78 2.81 -2.29 -15.48
N LEU A 79 2.80 -2.68 -16.74
CA LEU A 79 3.85 -2.32 -17.70
C LEU A 79 3.88 -0.80 -17.94
N ALA A 80 2.74 -0.18 -18.25
CA ALA A 80 2.68 1.25 -18.51
C ALA A 80 3.09 2.09 -17.30
N LEU A 81 2.71 1.66 -16.08
CA LEU A 81 3.11 2.33 -14.85
C LEU A 81 4.63 2.21 -14.61
N ASN A 82 5.22 1.05 -14.87
CA ASN A 82 6.67 0.86 -14.73
C ASN A 82 7.43 1.74 -15.73
N SER A 83 7.07 1.69 -17.01
CA SER A 83 7.70 2.55 -18.02
C SER A 83 7.53 4.04 -17.72
N TYR A 84 6.41 4.45 -17.10
CA TYR A 84 6.25 5.83 -16.64
C TYR A 84 7.17 6.17 -15.46
N ARG A 85 7.32 5.26 -14.49
CA ARG A 85 8.27 5.45 -13.38
C ARG A 85 9.70 5.53 -13.88
N ASP A 86 10.09 4.68 -14.82
CA ASP A 86 11.42 4.68 -15.42
C ASP A 86 11.70 6.03 -16.11
N ARG A 87 10.71 6.58 -16.85
CA ARG A 87 10.80 7.92 -17.44
C ARG A 87 10.91 9.04 -16.40
N LEU A 88 10.13 8.98 -15.32
CA LEU A 88 10.20 9.96 -14.24
C LEU A 88 11.56 9.92 -13.52
N GLN A 89 12.14 8.73 -13.36
CA GLN A 89 13.45 8.56 -12.76
C GLN A 89 14.57 9.09 -13.66
N ALA A 90 14.51 8.77 -14.96
CA ALA A 90 15.48 9.27 -15.93
C ALA A 90 15.44 10.80 -16.07
N ASN A 91 14.25 11.39 -16.06
CA ASN A 91 14.04 12.83 -16.24
C ASN A 91 13.95 13.58 -14.91
N LEU A 92 14.39 13.00 -13.79
CA LEU A 92 14.27 13.63 -12.47
C LEU A 92 15.01 14.97 -12.40
N ILE A 93 16.16 15.06 -13.08
CA ILE A 93 17.01 16.25 -13.10
C ILE A 93 16.38 17.34 -14.00
N ASP A 94 15.90 16.94 -15.18
CA ASP A 94 15.40 17.88 -16.20
C ASP A 94 13.96 18.34 -15.94
N ASP A 95 13.11 17.49 -15.35
CA ASP A 95 11.73 17.80 -14.97
C ASP A 95 11.37 17.30 -13.56
N PRO A 96 11.87 17.96 -12.50
CA PRO A 96 11.52 17.64 -11.13
C PRO A 96 10.02 17.83 -10.84
N LYS A 97 9.32 18.70 -11.60
CA LYS A 97 7.91 19.04 -11.37
C LYS A 97 7.01 17.84 -11.65
N SER A 98 7.22 17.13 -12.74
CA SER A 98 6.46 15.91 -13.06
C SER A 98 6.67 14.81 -12.03
N PHE A 99 7.89 14.67 -11.52
CA PHE A 99 8.17 13.76 -10.40
C PHE A 99 7.38 14.13 -9.14
N TRP A 100 7.45 15.39 -8.69
CA TRP A 100 6.72 15.83 -7.50
C TRP A 100 5.21 15.81 -7.68
N LYS A 101 4.69 16.07 -8.89
CA LYS A 101 3.28 15.88 -9.24
C LYS A 101 2.84 14.42 -9.06
N PHE A 102 3.66 13.46 -9.52
CA PHE A 102 3.40 12.03 -9.31
C PHE A 102 3.48 11.62 -7.84
N VAL A 103 4.49 12.07 -7.10
CA VAL A 103 4.64 11.78 -5.66
C VAL A 103 3.46 12.34 -4.86
N ASN A 104 3.11 13.60 -5.07
CA ASN A 104 2.03 14.27 -4.34
C ASN A 104 0.65 13.65 -4.67
N SER A 105 0.40 13.29 -5.92
CA SER A 105 -0.84 12.58 -6.30
C SER A 105 -0.91 11.15 -5.73
N SER A 106 0.24 10.51 -5.50
CA SER A 106 0.33 9.18 -4.88
C SER A 106 0.23 9.22 -3.35
N ARG A 107 0.43 10.38 -2.73
CA ARG A 107 0.32 10.61 -1.28
C ARG A 107 -1.11 10.86 -0.78
N LYS A 108 -2.12 10.89 -1.66
CA LYS A 108 -3.54 11.14 -1.29
C LYS A 108 -3.93 10.41 -0.01
N ASP A 109 -4.35 11.21 0.98
CA ASP A 109 -4.84 10.87 2.33
C ASP A 109 -5.07 9.38 2.57
N ARG A 110 -3.98 8.66 2.87
CA ARG A 110 -4.13 7.60 3.85
C ARG A 110 -4.38 8.36 5.14
N LYS A 111 -5.59 8.29 5.70
CA LYS A 111 -5.84 8.71 7.09
C LYS A 111 -4.59 8.29 7.87
N SER A 112 -3.89 9.27 8.43
CA SER A 112 -2.83 8.99 9.38
C SER A 112 -3.39 7.93 10.31
N ILE A 113 -2.76 6.76 10.36
CA ILE A 113 -3.19 5.72 11.29
C ILE A 113 -2.88 6.33 12.66
N GLY A 114 -3.88 6.93 13.29
CA GLY A 114 -3.76 7.52 14.61
C GLY A 114 -3.36 6.42 15.57
N LEU A 115 -2.24 6.61 16.27
CA LEU A 115 -1.84 5.72 17.35
C LEU A 115 -2.89 5.81 18.45
N ARG A 116 -3.26 4.69 19.04
CA ARG A 116 -4.23 4.66 20.14
C ARG A 116 -3.57 4.07 21.38
N LYS A 117 -3.78 4.72 22.53
CA LYS A 117 -3.37 4.21 23.85
C LYS A 117 -4.59 4.21 24.75
N ASN A 118 -4.86 3.09 25.42
CA ASN A 118 -6.03 2.89 26.29
C ASN A 118 -7.40 3.19 25.63
N GLY A 119 -7.50 3.01 24.31
CA GLY A 119 -8.72 3.26 23.55
C GLY A 119 -8.89 4.71 23.06
N GLU A 120 -8.00 5.64 23.40
CA GLU A 120 -8.03 7.02 22.90
C GLU A 120 -7.05 7.22 21.75
N GLU A 121 -7.43 8.03 20.76
CA GLU A 121 -6.56 8.38 19.62
C GLU A 121 -5.60 9.49 20.02
N LEU A 122 -4.30 9.20 19.95
CA LEU A 122 -3.23 10.11 20.29
C LEU A 122 -3.00 11.09 19.14
N THR A 123 -2.72 12.35 19.49
CA THR A 123 -2.20 13.33 18.54
C THR A 123 -0.80 12.96 18.09
N ALA A 124 -0.29 13.62 17.05
CA ALA A 124 1.07 13.40 16.57
C ALA A 124 2.13 13.69 17.65
N GLU A 125 1.93 14.72 18.48
CA GLU A 125 2.85 15.08 19.57
C GLU A 125 2.83 14.03 20.69
N GLN A 126 1.64 13.61 21.11
CA GLN A 126 1.49 12.56 22.13
C GLN A 126 2.11 11.25 21.65
N SER A 127 1.89 10.90 20.38
CA SER A 127 2.49 9.71 19.76
C SER A 127 4.02 9.72 19.84
N VAL A 128 4.65 10.85 19.55
CA VAL A 128 6.11 11.00 19.60
C VAL A 128 6.63 10.83 21.04
N ASN A 129 5.96 11.44 22.02
CA ASN A 129 6.35 11.35 23.43
C ASN A 129 6.19 9.92 23.98
N GLU A 130 5.14 9.22 23.56
CA GLU A 130 4.92 7.82 23.91
C GLU A 130 6.01 6.90 23.34
N PHE A 131 6.40 7.12 22.07
CA PHE A 131 7.53 6.41 21.50
C PHE A 131 8.83 6.70 22.26
N ALA A 132 9.12 7.97 22.55
CA ALA A 132 10.32 8.34 23.28
C ALA A 132 10.40 7.65 24.65
N SER A 133 9.29 7.69 25.42
CA SER A 133 9.19 7.06 26.73
C SER A 133 9.36 5.54 26.65
N PHE A 134 8.73 4.90 25.66
CA PHE A 134 8.88 3.46 25.44
C PHE A 134 10.34 3.10 25.12
N PHE A 135 10.96 3.81 24.18
CA PHE A 135 12.33 3.51 23.79
C PHE A 135 13.31 3.74 24.94
N GLU A 136 13.14 4.81 25.71
CA GLU A 136 13.92 5.03 26.93
C GLU A 136 13.80 3.86 27.91
N SER A 137 12.59 3.32 28.11
CA SER A 137 12.37 2.17 29.00
C SER A 137 13.06 0.88 28.56
N VAL A 138 13.25 0.70 27.25
CA VAL A 138 13.88 -0.50 26.67
C VAL A 138 15.40 -0.37 26.64
N TYR A 139 15.94 0.85 26.54
CA TYR A 139 17.38 1.05 26.53
C TYR A 139 17.98 0.88 27.93
N SER A 140 19.09 0.14 27.98
CA SER A 140 19.87 0.06 29.22
C SER A 140 20.46 1.43 29.56
N PRO A 141 20.41 1.87 30.84
CA PRO A 141 20.97 3.16 31.26
C PRO A 141 22.50 3.22 31.14
N LYS A 142 23.14 2.06 30.91
CA LYS A 142 24.57 1.97 30.63
C LYS A 142 24.81 2.32 29.16
N LYS A 143 25.57 3.39 28.91
CA LYS A 143 26.05 3.73 27.57
C LYS A 143 26.68 2.48 26.94
N PRO A 144 26.24 2.05 25.74
CA PRO A 144 26.87 0.93 25.05
C PRO A 144 28.34 1.28 24.79
N LYS A 145 29.24 0.40 25.21
CA LYS A 145 30.66 0.52 24.86
C LYS A 145 30.78 0.17 23.37
N LEU A 146 30.94 1.17 22.51
CA LEU A 146 31.37 0.94 21.12
C LEU A 146 32.83 0.49 21.13
N SER A 147 33.05 -0.83 21.12
CA SER A 147 34.36 -1.42 20.84
C SER A 147 34.46 -1.67 19.34
N LEU A 148 35.41 -1.02 18.69
CA LEU A 148 35.70 -1.25 17.27
C LEU A 148 36.07 -2.73 17.03
N GLN A 149 36.73 -3.36 18.00
CA GLN A 149 37.14 -4.76 17.91
C GLN A 149 35.95 -5.72 18.02
N ASP A 150 34.96 -5.41 18.87
CA ASP A 150 33.77 -6.25 19.03
C ASP A 150 32.87 -6.15 17.78
N ALA A 151 32.83 -4.96 17.16
CA ALA A 151 32.12 -4.73 15.89
C ALA A 151 32.78 -5.47 14.71
N ILE A 152 34.12 -5.47 14.62
CA ILE A 152 34.88 -6.21 13.61
C ILE A 152 34.77 -7.72 13.83
N THR A 153 34.73 -8.19 15.07
CA THR A 153 34.60 -9.62 15.40
C THR A 153 33.18 -10.13 15.16
N GLY A 154 32.15 -9.30 15.40
CA GLY A 154 30.74 -9.62 15.11
C GLY A 154 30.36 -9.51 13.63
N ALA A 155 31.01 -8.62 12.88
CA ALA A 155 30.91 -8.52 11.43
C ALA A 155 31.91 -9.49 10.80
N GLY A 156 31.58 -10.79 10.82
CA GLY A 156 32.42 -11.84 10.26
C GLY A 156 33.03 -11.45 8.91
N VAL A 157 34.37 -11.56 8.83
CA VAL A 157 35.13 -11.39 7.59
C VAL A 157 34.65 -12.43 6.59
N GLY A 158 33.88 -12.04 5.58
CA GLY A 158 33.39 -13.01 4.60
C GLY A 158 32.35 -12.53 3.60
N ASN A 159 32.86 -11.97 2.51
CA ASN A 159 32.32 -11.97 1.14
C ASN A 159 31.28 -10.92 0.75
N GLU A 160 31.75 -10.05 -0.15
CA GLU A 160 31.11 -9.16 -1.15
C GLU A 160 30.00 -9.81 -2.01
N ALA A 161 29.37 -10.91 -1.59
CA ALA A 161 28.45 -11.72 -2.40
C ALA A 161 26.97 -11.65 -1.96
N ALA A 162 26.62 -10.92 -0.89
CA ALA A 162 25.23 -10.83 -0.42
C ALA A 162 24.45 -9.65 -1.04
N ARG A 163 24.62 -9.38 -2.33
CA ARG A 163 23.55 -8.72 -3.11
C ARG A 163 22.45 -9.75 -3.28
N ILE A 164 21.47 -9.75 -2.38
CA ILE A 164 20.25 -10.53 -2.55
C ILE A 164 19.49 -9.90 -3.72
N GLU A 165 19.69 -10.43 -4.92
CA GLU A 165 18.66 -10.38 -5.95
C GLU A 165 17.36 -10.90 -5.32
N ILE A 166 16.25 -10.19 -5.52
CA ILE A 166 14.92 -10.63 -5.09
C ILE A 166 14.23 -11.27 -6.30
N PRO A 167 14.48 -12.56 -6.64
CA PRO A 167 13.65 -13.25 -7.59
C PRO A 167 12.36 -13.63 -6.87
N GLN A 168 11.27 -12.96 -7.27
CA GLN A 168 9.88 -13.41 -7.25
C GLN A 168 9.49 -14.34 -6.07
N LEU A 169 8.80 -13.77 -5.08
CA LEU A 169 8.12 -14.47 -3.99
C LEU A 169 7.10 -15.51 -4.49
N LYS A 170 7.58 -16.68 -4.89
CA LYS A 170 6.84 -17.93 -4.71
C LYS A 170 7.21 -18.42 -3.31
N LEU A 171 6.22 -18.39 -2.41
CA LEU A 171 6.32 -18.86 -1.03
C LEU A 171 6.61 -20.37 -1.05
N ASN A 172 7.88 -20.72 -1.26
CA ASN A 172 8.36 -22.09 -1.27
C ASN A 172 8.65 -22.48 0.19
N LYS A 173 8.02 -23.57 0.61
CA LYS A 173 7.61 -23.83 2.00
C LYS A 173 8.76 -24.05 3.00
N ASP A 174 10.02 -24.08 2.56
CA ASP A 174 11.16 -24.47 3.40
C ASP A 174 12.34 -23.49 3.42
N LYS A 175 12.24 -22.33 2.74
CA LYS A 175 13.35 -21.35 2.70
C LYS A 175 13.74 -20.80 4.06
N ILE A 176 12.77 -20.60 4.96
CA ILE A 176 13.03 -20.05 6.30
C ILE A 176 13.86 -21.04 7.11
N LYS A 177 13.58 -22.34 7.00
CA LYS A 177 14.35 -23.39 7.67
C LYS A 177 15.77 -23.46 7.11
N THR A 178 15.91 -23.56 5.79
CA THR A 178 17.23 -23.59 5.12
C THR A 178 18.06 -22.35 5.44
N TRP A 179 17.45 -21.16 5.44
CA TRP A 179 18.13 -19.93 5.83
C TRP A 179 18.58 -19.98 7.30
N SER A 180 17.74 -20.46 8.21
CA SER A 180 18.07 -20.54 9.63
C SER A 180 19.23 -21.51 9.88
N GLU A 181 19.20 -22.69 9.26
CA GLU A 181 20.26 -23.70 9.31
C GLU A 181 21.58 -23.14 8.77
N ASN A 182 21.57 -22.48 7.62
CA ASN A 182 22.76 -21.86 7.01
C ASN A 182 23.35 -20.73 7.88
N ASN A 183 22.51 -20.01 8.61
CA ASN A 183 22.94 -18.93 9.52
C ASN A 183 23.20 -19.43 10.95
N LYS A 184 23.14 -20.75 11.21
CA LYS A 184 23.31 -21.37 12.54
C LYS A 184 22.36 -20.80 13.61
N LEU A 185 21.20 -20.33 13.20
CA LEU A 185 20.13 -19.86 14.08
C LEU A 185 19.10 -20.99 14.22
N GLN A 186 18.73 -21.37 15.43
CA GLN A 186 17.72 -22.40 15.66
C GLN A 186 16.34 -21.74 15.85
N ILE A 187 15.35 -22.13 15.05
CA ILE A 187 13.97 -21.65 15.21
C ILE A 187 13.31 -22.43 16.34
N ASN A 188 12.81 -21.71 17.34
CA ASN A 188 12.05 -22.32 18.42
C ASN A 188 10.59 -22.54 17.99
N LEU A 189 10.23 -23.80 17.76
CA LEU A 189 8.87 -24.19 17.35
C LEU A 189 7.81 -23.86 18.41
N SER A 190 8.14 -23.94 19.70
CA SER A 190 7.16 -23.64 20.77
C SER A 190 6.83 -22.15 20.89
N LYS A 191 7.67 -21.28 20.31
CA LYS A 191 7.46 -19.83 20.21
C LYS A 191 7.06 -19.37 18.81
N SER A 192 6.78 -20.31 17.91
CA SER A 192 6.43 -20.03 16.52
C SER A 192 4.92 -20.15 16.34
N TYR A 193 4.30 -19.07 15.89
CA TYR A 193 2.85 -18.97 15.74
C TYR A 193 2.46 -18.48 14.35
N VAL A 194 1.20 -18.72 13.99
CA VAL A 194 0.59 -18.20 12.76
C VAL A 194 -0.59 -17.31 13.11
N ILE A 195 -0.57 -16.11 12.55
CA ILE A 195 -1.71 -15.19 12.58
C ILE A 195 -2.19 -14.94 11.15
N THR A 196 -3.47 -14.64 10.97
CA THR A 196 -4.04 -14.31 9.66
C THR A 196 -4.85 -13.05 9.75
N PHE A 197 -4.39 -12.03 9.03
CA PHE A 197 -5.07 -10.74 8.93
C PHE A 197 -6.05 -10.77 7.77
N THR A 198 -7.34 -10.61 8.06
CA THR A 198 -8.36 -10.53 7.00
C THR A 198 -9.58 -9.74 7.44
N LYS A 199 -10.23 -9.10 6.47
CA LYS A 199 -11.54 -8.46 6.64
C LYS A 199 -12.71 -9.40 6.32
N ALA A 200 -12.43 -10.62 5.84
CA ALA A 200 -13.45 -11.60 5.51
C ALA A 200 -14.06 -12.19 6.79
N LYS A 201 -15.39 -12.34 6.81
CA LYS A 201 -16.11 -12.98 7.92
C LYS A 201 -15.67 -14.42 8.17
N ALA A 202 -15.18 -15.11 7.14
CA ALA A 202 -14.64 -16.47 7.21
C ALA A 202 -13.19 -16.49 6.69
N PRO A 203 -12.17 -16.49 7.56
CA PRO A 203 -10.76 -16.60 7.16
C PRO A 203 -10.46 -17.97 6.54
N ILE A 204 -9.62 -18.00 5.49
CA ILE A 204 -9.10 -19.25 4.93
C ILE A 204 -8.18 -19.88 5.97
N ARG A 205 -8.56 -21.06 6.46
CA ARG A 205 -7.75 -21.84 7.40
C ARG A 205 -6.84 -22.76 6.60
N TYR A 206 -5.56 -22.39 6.56
CA TYR A 206 -4.50 -23.26 6.06
C TYR A 206 -3.64 -23.75 7.23
N GLU A 207 -3.30 -25.03 7.22
CA GLU A 207 -2.39 -25.62 8.21
C GLU A 207 -0.94 -25.36 7.76
N TYR A 208 -0.29 -24.40 8.40
CA TYR A 208 1.11 -24.11 8.16
C TYR A 208 1.97 -25.03 9.00
N LYS A 209 2.96 -25.67 8.38
CA LYS A 209 3.91 -26.56 9.05
C LYS A 209 5.31 -25.97 8.93
N LEU A 210 6.07 -26.00 10.01
CA LEU A 210 7.48 -25.64 10.04
C LEU A 210 8.28 -26.83 10.55
N ALA A 211 9.29 -27.26 9.79
CA ALA A 211 10.05 -28.49 10.07
C ALA A 211 9.15 -29.74 10.25
N GLY A 212 8.02 -29.80 9.54
CA GLY A 212 7.05 -30.89 9.63
C GLY A 212 6.03 -30.78 10.78
N ALA A 213 6.25 -29.89 11.76
CA ALA A 213 5.34 -29.65 12.87
C ALA A 213 4.32 -28.55 12.52
N PRO A 214 3.01 -28.72 12.83
CA PRO A 214 2.02 -27.67 12.62
C PRO A 214 2.26 -26.49 13.57
N LEU A 215 2.15 -25.27 13.03
CA LEU A 215 2.24 -24.05 13.83
C LEU A 215 0.88 -23.72 14.44
N GLU A 216 0.89 -23.35 15.72
CA GLU A 216 -0.31 -22.92 16.42
C GLU A 216 -0.83 -21.60 15.86
N ARG A 217 -2.16 -21.49 15.73
CA ARG A 217 -2.82 -20.30 15.21
C ARG A 217 -3.30 -19.41 16.36
N VAL A 218 -2.85 -18.16 16.37
CA VAL A 218 -3.18 -17.16 17.40
C VAL A 218 -4.09 -16.06 16.83
N GLN A 219 -4.85 -15.41 17.72
CA GLN A 219 -5.69 -14.26 17.38
C GLN A 219 -5.01 -12.91 17.67
N SER A 220 -3.98 -12.91 18.49
CA SER A 220 -3.15 -11.74 18.76
C SER A 220 -1.70 -12.17 18.90
N VAL A 221 -0.79 -11.29 18.51
CA VAL A 221 0.66 -11.47 18.69
C VAL A 221 1.24 -10.16 19.18
N ARG A 222 2.12 -10.24 20.18
CA ARG A 222 2.89 -9.09 20.61
C ARG A 222 4.20 -9.06 19.85
N ASP A 223 4.47 -7.97 19.15
CA ASP A 223 5.70 -7.73 18.43
C ASP A 223 6.23 -6.33 18.77
N LEU A 224 7.46 -6.28 19.29
CA LEU A 224 8.14 -5.04 19.69
C LEU A 224 7.30 -4.08 20.57
N GLY A 225 6.53 -4.62 21.53
CA GLY A 225 5.69 -3.82 22.44
C GLY A 225 4.32 -3.45 21.89
N VAL A 226 4.02 -3.80 20.64
CA VAL A 226 2.72 -3.61 20.01
C VAL A 226 2.01 -4.95 19.91
N THR A 227 0.80 -5.03 20.44
CA THR A 227 -0.09 -6.17 20.26
C THR A 227 -0.88 -5.96 18.97
N VAL A 228 -0.73 -6.89 18.04
CA VAL A 228 -1.44 -6.91 16.76
C VAL A 228 -2.48 -8.01 16.80
N ASP A 229 -3.75 -7.67 16.59
CA ASP A 229 -4.85 -8.64 16.55
C ASP A 229 -5.15 -9.14 15.11
N ALA A 230 -5.93 -10.22 14.98
CA ALA A 230 -6.32 -10.79 13.69
C ALA A 230 -7.23 -9.87 12.85
N ARG A 231 -7.82 -8.82 13.45
CA ARG A 231 -8.57 -7.77 12.77
C ARG A 231 -7.67 -6.64 12.27
N TYR A 232 -6.35 -6.76 12.51
CA TYR A 232 -5.33 -5.77 12.17
C TYR A 232 -5.47 -4.47 12.99
N THR A 233 -5.91 -4.57 14.24
CA THR A 233 -5.77 -3.49 15.23
C THR A 233 -4.40 -3.55 15.89
N LEU A 234 -3.92 -2.38 16.33
CA LEU A 234 -2.63 -2.20 16.99
C LEU A 234 -2.88 -1.61 18.38
N GLU A 235 -2.39 -2.27 19.42
CA GLU A 235 -2.54 -1.84 20.82
C GLU A 235 -1.18 -1.85 21.51
N THR A 236 -0.75 -0.73 22.09
CA THR A 236 0.42 -0.67 22.98
C THR A 236 -0.03 -0.88 24.42
N THR A 237 0.66 -1.73 25.16
CA THR A 237 0.44 -1.91 26.61
C THR A 237 1.20 -0.84 27.39
#